data_AF-A0A2V7GPC2-F1
#
_entry.id   AF-A0A2V7GPC2-F1
#
_cell.length_a   1.000
_cell.length_b   1.000
_cell.length_c   1.000
_cell.angle_alpha   90.00
_cell.angle_beta   90.00
_cell.angle_gamma   90.00
#
_symmetry.space_group_name_H-M   'P 1'
#
loop_
_entity.id
_entity.type
_entity.pdbx_description
1 polymer ?
#
loop_
_entity_poly.entity_id
_entity_poly.type
_entity_poly.pdbx_seq_one_letter_code
_entity_poly.pdbx_strand_id
1 'polypeptide(L)'
;MRKVLAIIRREFVERVRTKWFWVGTVLGPLLMIGIIGFQILLSTKKGGERHIAIVDGTTTEFGRRLVTQLGTAVSRFHMRRVTPNPRTDSLLLDEVEAKQLDGFLLVGDSTLDFGVAEYRGSNVSSVVDMEELQGALRRLIFAARLERHGIDTLLVKQAQIPIHLATNKLSGRKLTGVSGGQSFGVGFGMAIILFVAILMYGVNVMSSVVEEKSTRVVEVLVSSLRPFQLMVGKVVGAGAVGLVQLAVWLGSAKLLTGVRWRPADAAGGMGFQFPSIPTATLLVFVVYFLLGYFLYAAIYAAVGAMSSTEAEARQAQVPVQLLMMIPYISFFALLNDPNSSLAVW
;
A
#
# COMPACT_ATOMS: atom_id res chain seq x y z
N MET A 1 44.58 -7.10 5.43
CA MET A 1 43.48 -6.94 4.46
C MET A 1 43.12 -8.22 3.70
N ARG A 2 44.07 -9.02 3.16
CA ARG A 2 43.75 -10.30 2.45
C ARG A 2 42.87 -11.26 3.26
N LYS A 3 43.09 -11.36 4.58
CA LYS A 3 42.28 -12.19 5.50
C LYS A 3 40.81 -11.74 5.60
N VAL A 4 40.55 -10.44 5.72
CA VAL A 4 39.18 -9.87 5.75
C VAL A 4 38.45 -10.13 4.44
N LEU A 5 39.12 -9.91 3.31
CA LEU A 5 38.54 -10.16 1.98
C LEU A 5 38.18 -11.64 1.77
N ALA A 6 38.99 -12.56 2.30
CA ALA A 6 38.70 -13.99 2.24
C ALA A 6 37.42 -14.33 3.03
N ILE A 7 37.22 -13.72 4.20
CA ILE A 7 35.99 -13.89 5.01
C ILE A 7 34.79 -13.33 4.26
N ILE A 8 34.88 -12.10 3.73
CA ILE A 8 33.82 -11.49 2.92
C ILE A 8 33.41 -12.41 1.77
N ARG A 9 34.39 -12.92 1.02
CA ARG A 9 34.14 -13.82 -0.11
C ARG A 9 33.47 -15.11 0.35
N ARG A 10 33.93 -15.71 1.45
CA ARG A 10 33.34 -16.93 2.01
C ARG A 10 31.88 -16.69 2.38
N GLU A 11 31.60 -15.66 3.18
CA GLU A 11 30.26 -15.29 3.64
C GLU A 11 29.31 -15.01 2.47
N PHE A 12 29.80 -14.28 1.46
CA PHE A 12 29.04 -14.03 0.24
C PHE A 12 28.71 -15.33 -0.51
N VAL A 13 29.71 -16.18 -0.76
CA VAL A 13 29.54 -17.40 -1.55
C VAL A 13 28.67 -18.42 -0.83
N GLU A 14 28.85 -18.61 0.47
CA GLU A 14 28.03 -19.53 1.28
C GLU A 14 26.55 -19.15 1.19
N ARG A 15 26.23 -17.86 1.26
CA ARG A 15 24.84 -17.37 1.20
C ARG A 15 24.26 -17.43 -0.22
N VAL A 16 24.98 -16.95 -1.24
CA VAL A 16 24.50 -16.92 -2.63
C VAL A 16 24.32 -18.32 -3.21
N ARG A 17 25.07 -19.32 -2.74
CA ARG A 17 24.90 -20.71 -3.17
C ARG A 17 23.70 -21.42 -2.55
N THR A 18 23.07 -20.84 -1.52
CA THR A 18 21.86 -21.44 -0.94
C THR A 18 20.70 -21.38 -1.93
N LYS A 19 19.90 -22.45 -1.99
CA LYS A 19 18.67 -22.46 -2.82
C LYS A 19 17.70 -21.36 -2.38
N TRP A 20 17.60 -21.14 -1.07
CA TRP A 20 16.72 -20.13 -0.47
C TRP A 20 17.09 -18.70 -0.85
N PHE A 21 18.37 -18.39 -1.06
CA PHE A 21 18.78 -17.09 -1.60
C PHE A 21 18.15 -16.83 -2.97
N TRP A 22 18.26 -17.78 -3.91
CA TRP A 22 17.69 -17.62 -5.26
C TRP A 22 16.16 -17.63 -5.24
N VAL A 23 15.55 -18.46 -4.40
CA VAL A 23 14.09 -18.42 -4.19
C VAL A 23 13.67 -17.04 -3.71
N GLY A 24 14.26 -16.49 -2.65
CA GLY A 24 13.90 -15.15 -2.14
C GLY A 24 14.19 -14.03 -3.15
N THR A 25 15.30 -14.14 -3.88
CA THR A 25 15.71 -13.15 -4.87
C THR A 25 14.74 -13.08 -6.06
N VAL A 26 14.27 -14.22 -6.56
CA VAL A 26 13.34 -14.29 -7.70
C VAL A 26 11.88 -14.12 -7.27
N LEU A 27 11.53 -14.61 -6.08
CA LEU A 27 10.18 -14.50 -5.53
C LEU A 27 9.79 -13.04 -5.27
N GLY A 28 10.73 -12.18 -4.85
CA GLY A 28 10.47 -10.75 -4.63
C GLY A 28 9.84 -10.05 -5.84
N PRO A 29 10.51 -10.04 -7.01
CA PRO A 29 9.96 -9.44 -8.23
C PRO A 29 8.68 -10.13 -8.71
N LEU A 30 8.60 -11.46 -8.60
CA LEU A 30 7.39 -12.20 -8.96
C LEU A 30 6.20 -11.78 -8.08
N LEU A 31 6.40 -11.62 -6.78
CA LEU A 31 5.38 -11.13 -5.86
C LEU A 31 5.01 -9.68 -6.18
N MET A 32 5.97 -8.81 -6.51
CA MET A 32 5.65 -7.44 -6.95
C MET A 32 4.79 -7.44 -8.21
N ILE A 33 5.14 -8.23 -9.22
CA ILE A 33 4.35 -8.38 -10.45
C ILE A 33 2.96 -8.93 -10.12
N GLY A 34 2.89 -9.96 -9.25
CA GLY A 34 1.65 -10.57 -8.81
C GLY A 34 0.75 -9.59 -8.06
N ILE A 35 1.30 -8.80 -7.13
CA ILE A 35 0.56 -7.77 -6.38
C ILE A 35 0.06 -6.69 -7.33
N ILE A 36 0.90 -6.20 -8.24
CA ILE A 36 0.49 -5.16 -9.21
C ILE A 36 -0.60 -5.71 -10.14
N GLY A 37 -0.42 -6.91 -10.68
CA GLY A 37 -1.42 -7.58 -11.53
C GLY A 37 -2.73 -7.84 -10.78
N PHE A 38 -2.65 -8.26 -9.51
CA PHE A 38 -3.81 -8.47 -8.66
C PHE A 38 -4.54 -7.16 -8.33
N GLN A 39 -3.82 -6.07 -8.03
CA GLN A 39 -4.41 -4.75 -7.81
C GLN A 39 -5.09 -4.22 -9.08
N ILE A 40 -4.50 -4.43 -10.26
CA ILE A 40 -5.13 -4.10 -11.54
C ILE A 40 -6.42 -4.92 -11.71
N LEU A 41 -6.37 -6.23 -11.46
CA LEU A 41 -7.53 -7.11 -11.54
C LEU A 41 -8.65 -6.65 -10.59
N LEU A 42 -8.31 -6.32 -9.33
CA LEU A 42 -9.26 -5.79 -8.37
C LEU A 42 -9.81 -4.42 -8.78
N SER A 43 -8.99 -3.55 -9.36
CA SER A 43 -9.44 -2.24 -9.87
C SER A 43 -10.40 -2.38 -11.06
N THR A 44 -10.25 -3.44 -11.86
CA THR A 44 -11.17 -3.73 -12.97
C THR A 44 -12.45 -4.44 -12.54
N LYS A 45 -12.41 -5.18 -11.42
CA LYS A 45 -13.61 -5.80 -10.84
C LYS A 45 -14.39 -4.73 -10.07
N LYS A 46 -15.48 -4.25 -10.66
CA LYS A 46 -16.51 -3.52 -9.90
C LYS A 46 -16.90 -4.40 -8.70
N GLY A 47 -16.96 -3.81 -7.49
CA GLY A 47 -17.34 -4.56 -6.29
C GLY A 47 -18.66 -5.31 -6.49
N GLY A 48 -18.84 -6.42 -5.78
CA GLY A 48 -20.01 -7.29 -5.93
C GLY A 48 -21.34 -6.54 -5.85
N GLU A 49 -22.38 -7.12 -6.46
CA GLU A 49 -23.73 -6.59 -6.41
C GLU A 49 -24.20 -6.45 -4.95
N ARG A 50 -24.93 -5.37 -4.68
CA ARG A 50 -25.41 -4.96 -3.37
C ARG A 50 -26.91 -4.70 -3.43
N HIS A 51 -27.68 -5.39 -2.60
CA HIS A 51 -29.11 -5.19 -2.47
C HIS A 51 -29.39 -4.23 -1.31
N ILE A 52 -29.82 -3.01 -1.63
CA ILE A 52 -30.09 -1.96 -0.63
C ILE A 52 -31.56 -1.56 -0.69
N ALA A 53 -32.28 -1.61 0.43
CA ALA A 53 -33.62 -1.04 0.49
C ALA A 53 -33.57 0.46 0.78
N ILE A 54 -34.48 1.25 0.20
CA ILE A 54 -34.64 2.67 0.51
C ILE A 54 -35.99 2.85 1.19
N VAL A 55 -35.96 3.29 2.45
CA VAL A 55 -37.14 3.67 3.20
C VAL A 55 -37.40 5.16 2.94
N ASP A 56 -38.48 5.44 2.23
CA ASP A 56 -38.81 6.78 1.78
C ASP A 56 -39.86 7.45 2.69
N GLY A 57 -39.37 8.16 3.70
CA GLY A 57 -40.19 9.01 4.58
C GLY A 57 -40.34 10.45 4.10
N THR A 58 -40.05 10.73 2.82
CA THR A 58 -40.17 12.09 2.28
C THR A 58 -41.58 12.38 1.79
N THR A 59 -41.99 13.64 1.91
CA THR A 59 -43.27 14.13 1.35
C THR A 59 -43.26 14.31 -0.17
N THR A 60 -42.09 14.15 -0.82
CA THR A 60 -41.85 14.57 -2.21
C THR A 60 -41.51 13.42 -3.17
N GLU A 61 -41.84 12.17 -2.82
CA GLU A 61 -41.54 10.96 -3.62
C GLU A 61 -40.03 10.86 -3.97
N PHE A 62 -39.16 11.43 -3.13
CA PHE A 62 -37.74 11.54 -3.39
C PHE A 62 -37.08 10.16 -3.44
N GLY A 63 -37.52 9.21 -2.61
CA GLY A 63 -37.03 7.84 -2.63
C GLY A 63 -37.28 7.11 -3.95
N ARG A 64 -38.35 7.45 -4.69
CA ARG A 64 -38.59 6.91 -6.05
C ARG A 64 -37.54 7.39 -7.06
N ARG A 65 -37.18 8.67 -6.98
CA ARG A 65 -36.11 9.24 -7.82
C ARG A 65 -34.75 8.67 -7.44
N LEU A 66 -34.54 8.46 -6.14
CA LEU A 66 -33.34 7.87 -5.57
C LEU A 66 -33.10 6.48 -6.17
N VAL A 67 -34.08 5.57 -6.10
CA VAL A 67 -34.00 4.22 -6.69
C VAL A 67 -33.70 4.27 -8.21
N THR A 68 -34.39 5.15 -8.94
CA THR A 68 -34.26 5.22 -10.40
C THR A 68 -32.91 5.77 -10.86
N GLN A 69 -32.41 6.82 -10.19
CA GLN A 69 -31.16 7.49 -10.57
C GLN A 69 -29.92 6.79 -9.99
N LEU A 70 -30.01 6.19 -8.79
CA LEU A 70 -28.90 5.38 -8.26
C LEU A 70 -28.79 4.04 -8.97
N GLY A 71 -29.90 3.36 -9.27
CA GLY A 71 -29.87 2.08 -9.99
C GLY A 71 -29.26 2.19 -11.39
N THR A 72 -29.33 3.38 -12.00
CA THR A 72 -28.70 3.68 -13.30
C THR A 72 -27.29 4.26 -13.16
N ALA A 73 -27.02 5.09 -12.15
CA ALA A 73 -25.71 5.70 -11.92
C ALA A 73 -24.68 4.73 -11.33
N VAL A 74 -25.13 3.75 -10.55
CA VAL A 74 -24.27 2.80 -9.85
C VAL A 74 -24.81 1.38 -10.06
N SER A 75 -24.42 0.78 -11.18
CA SER A 75 -24.95 -0.49 -11.70
C SER A 75 -24.87 -1.70 -10.78
N ARG A 76 -24.18 -1.59 -9.64
CA ARG A 76 -24.04 -2.66 -8.64
C ARG A 76 -25.02 -2.55 -7.48
N PHE A 77 -25.72 -1.42 -7.31
CA PHE A 77 -26.72 -1.26 -6.25
C PHE A 77 -28.11 -1.58 -6.78
N HIS A 78 -28.66 -2.72 -6.37
CA HIS A 78 -30.05 -3.08 -6.60
C HIS A 78 -30.91 -2.48 -5.50
N MET A 79 -31.70 -1.47 -5.87
CA MET A 79 -32.47 -0.72 -4.90
C MET A 79 -33.96 -1.03 -4.96
N ARG A 80 -34.56 -1.31 -3.80
CA ARG A 80 -36.02 -1.46 -3.66
C ARG A 80 -36.56 -0.35 -2.76
N ARG A 81 -37.59 0.35 -3.23
CA ARG A 81 -38.31 1.33 -2.39
C ARG A 81 -39.23 0.60 -1.40
N VAL A 82 -39.26 1.07 -0.17
CA VAL A 82 -40.17 0.62 0.87
C VAL A 82 -40.85 1.83 1.51
N THR A 83 -42.17 1.78 1.64
CA THR A 83 -42.95 2.83 2.31
C THR A 83 -42.81 2.66 3.83
N PRO A 84 -42.60 3.75 4.61
CA PRO A 84 -42.51 3.66 6.05
C PRO A 84 -43.83 3.18 6.68
N ASN A 85 -43.73 2.17 7.54
CA ASN A 85 -44.77 1.65 8.42
C ASN A 85 -44.10 1.39 9.78
N PRO A 86 -44.81 1.49 10.92
CA PRO A 86 -44.31 1.10 12.24
C PRO A 86 -43.48 -0.21 12.31
N ARG A 87 -43.69 -1.17 11.41
CA ARG A 87 -42.93 -2.44 11.35
C ARG A 87 -41.82 -2.50 10.28
N THR A 88 -41.66 -1.46 9.46
CA THR A 88 -40.71 -1.48 8.34
C THR A 88 -39.27 -1.68 8.80
N ASP A 89 -38.85 -0.99 9.86
CA ASP A 89 -37.50 -1.11 10.40
C ASP A 89 -37.21 -2.54 10.87
N SER A 90 -38.12 -3.15 11.64
CA SER A 90 -37.96 -4.53 12.11
C SER A 90 -37.91 -5.54 10.96
N LEU A 91 -38.76 -5.39 9.93
CA LEU A 91 -38.78 -6.29 8.78
C LEU A 91 -37.50 -6.20 7.94
N LEU A 92 -36.97 -4.99 7.76
CA LEU A 92 -35.73 -4.79 7.00
C LEU A 92 -34.50 -5.25 7.79
N LEU A 93 -34.52 -5.14 9.12
CA LEU A 93 -33.49 -5.74 9.97
C LEU A 93 -33.49 -7.26 9.83
N ASP A 94 -34.65 -7.91 9.88
CA ASP A 94 -34.78 -9.36 9.67
C ASP A 94 -34.29 -9.78 8.27
N GLU A 95 -34.60 -9.02 7.22
CA GLU A 95 -34.11 -9.27 5.85
C GLU A 95 -32.58 -9.11 5.72
N VAL A 96 -31.98 -8.17 6.47
CA VAL A 96 -30.51 -7.98 6.52
C VAL A 96 -29.84 -9.12 7.29
N GLU A 97 -30.41 -9.55 8.41
CA GLU A 97 -29.91 -10.70 9.18
C GLU A 97 -30.01 -12.01 8.38
N ALA A 98 -31.11 -12.18 7.64
CA ALA A 98 -31.32 -13.29 6.72
C ALA A 98 -30.46 -13.22 5.44
N LYS A 99 -29.63 -12.17 5.28
CA LYS A 99 -28.77 -11.91 4.10
C LYS A 99 -29.54 -11.80 2.78
N GLN A 100 -30.82 -11.42 2.85
CA GLN A 100 -31.63 -11.09 1.67
C GLN A 100 -31.42 -9.64 1.24
N LEU A 101 -30.99 -8.78 2.17
CA LEU A 101 -30.54 -7.41 1.94
C LEU A 101 -29.12 -7.22 2.50
N ASP A 102 -28.31 -6.43 1.81
CA ASP A 102 -27.02 -5.97 2.34
C ASP A 102 -27.22 -4.83 3.36
N GLY A 103 -28.27 -4.04 3.20
CA GLY A 103 -28.63 -2.94 4.10
C GLY A 103 -29.85 -2.16 3.62
N PHE A 104 -30.20 -1.13 4.37
CA PHE A 104 -31.25 -0.19 4.02
C PHE A 104 -30.87 1.25 4.41
N LEU A 105 -31.34 2.19 3.60
CA LEU A 105 -31.12 3.62 3.76
C LEU A 105 -32.44 4.29 4.15
N LEU A 106 -32.41 5.02 5.27
CA LEU A 106 -33.50 5.82 5.79
C LEU A 106 -33.36 7.25 5.25
N VAL A 107 -34.35 7.67 4.46
CA VAL A 107 -34.38 8.99 3.84
C VAL A 107 -35.69 9.67 4.19
N GLY A 108 -35.61 10.84 4.82
CA GLY A 108 -36.78 11.62 5.23
C GLY A 108 -36.66 13.10 4.84
N ASP A 109 -37.63 13.91 5.23
CA ASP A 109 -37.58 15.35 4.95
C ASP A 109 -36.36 16.02 5.61
N SER A 110 -35.89 15.50 6.75
CA SER A 110 -34.63 15.91 7.37
C SER A 110 -33.40 15.66 6.49
N THR A 111 -33.43 14.64 5.63
CA THR A 111 -32.38 14.39 4.63
C THR A 111 -32.39 15.48 3.57
N LEU A 112 -33.57 15.93 3.14
CA LEU A 112 -33.71 16.99 2.16
C LEU A 112 -33.34 18.36 2.75
N ASP A 113 -33.75 18.66 3.97
CA ASP A 113 -33.54 19.99 4.55
C ASP A 113 -32.16 20.14 5.21
N PHE A 114 -31.72 19.13 5.96
CA PHE A 114 -30.49 19.18 6.76
C PHE A 114 -29.36 18.27 6.25
N GLY A 115 -29.65 17.38 5.29
CA GLY A 115 -28.63 16.49 4.72
C GLY A 115 -28.32 15.28 5.61
N VAL A 116 -29.19 14.94 6.54
CA VAL A 116 -29.03 13.80 7.46
C VAL A 116 -29.73 12.58 6.88
N ALA A 117 -28.97 11.54 6.54
CA ALA A 117 -29.48 10.23 6.13
C ALA A 117 -28.83 9.16 7.00
N GLU A 118 -29.55 8.07 7.26
CA GLU A 118 -29.04 6.96 8.07
C GLU A 118 -28.99 5.70 7.21
N TYR A 119 -27.83 5.05 7.16
CA TYR A 119 -27.66 3.74 6.52
C TYR A 119 -27.45 2.67 7.59
N ARG A 120 -28.23 1.60 7.51
CA ARG A 120 -28.12 0.43 8.39
C ARG A 120 -27.88 -0.79 7.52
N GLY A 121 -26.81 -1.54 7.76
CA GLY A 121 -26.52 -2.70 6.93
C GLY A 121 -25.53 -3.66 7.54
N SER A 122 -25.43 -4.83 6.93
CA SER A 122 -24.55 -5.94 7.31
C SER A 122 -23.06 -5.58 7.22
N ASN A 123 -22.70 -4.60 6.39
CA ASN A 123 -21.33 -4.11 6.24
C ASN A 123 -21.28 -2.60 6.02
N VAL A 124 -21.02 -1.85 7.10
CA VAL A 124 -20.81 -0.39 7.07
C VAL A 124 -19.32 0.00 6.96
N SER A 125 -18.41 -0.97 7.04
CA SER A 125 -16.95 -0.73 7.02
C SER A 125 -16.38 -0.56 5.61
N SER A 126 -17.19 -0.78 4.57
CA SER A 126 -16.76 -0.58 3.18
C SER A 126 -16.72 0.91 2.85
N VAL A 127 -15.54 1.52 3.01
CA VAL A 127 -15.31 2.95 2.73
C VAL A 127 -15.75 3.31 1.30
N VAL A 128 -15.45 2.46 0.33
CA VAL A 128 -15.80 2.68 -1.08
C VAL A 128 -17.31 2.68 -1.30
N ASP A 129 -18.03 1.69 -0.73
CA ASP A 129 -19.49 1.60 -0.88
C ASP A 129 -20.18 2.82 -0.23
N MET A 130 -19.69 3.25 0.94
CA MET A 130 -20.24 4.42 1.65
C MET A 130 -19.93 5.73 0.92
N GLU A 131 -18.72 5.93 0.38
CA GLU A 131 -18.37 7.11 -0.41
C GLU A 131 -19.19 7.20 -1.70
N GLU A 132 -19.42 6.08 -2.39
CA GLU A 132 -20.29 6.05 -3.56
C GLU A 132 -21.74 6.41 -3.21
N LEU A 133 -22.29 5.80 -2.15
CA LEU A 133 -23.65 6.07 -1.70
C LEU A 133 -23.82 7.53 -1.26
N GLN A 134 -22.89 8.06 -0.45
CA GLN A 134 -22.89 9.44 -0.01
C GLN A 134 -22.72 10.42 -1.19
N GLY A 135 -21.83 10.12 -2.13
CA GLY A 135 -21.60 10.92 -3.32
C GLY A 135 -22.81 10.98 -4.26
N ALA A 136 -23.56 9.89 -4.35
CA ALA A 136 -24.82 9.85 -5.09
C ALA A 136 -25.94 10.60 -4.35
N LEU A 137 -26.12 10.37 -3.04
CA LEU A 137 -27.07 11.11 -2.21
C LEU A 137 -26.84 12.61 -2.28
N ARG A 138 -25.57 13.06 -2.15
CA ARG A 138 -25.21 14.47 -2.23
C ARG A 138 -25.64 15.10 -3.55
N ARG A 139 -25.43 14.40 -4.68
CA ARG A 139 -25.85 14.89 -6.01
C ARG A 139 -27.37 14.99 -6.14
N LEU A 140 -28.09 14.01 -5.59
CA LEU A 140 -29.55 13.93 -5.71
C LEU A 140 -30.26 14.91 -4.77
N ILE A 141 -29.81 15.03 -3.53
CA ILE A 141 -30.30 16.02 -2.57
C ILE A 141 -30.01 17.43 -3.10
N PHE A 142 -28.83 17.67 -3.67
CA PHE A 142 -28.50 18.96 -4.27
C PHE A 142 -29.47 19.32 -5.40
N ALA A 143 -29.75 18.40 -6.32
CA ALA A 143 -30.74 18.61 -7.38
C ALA A 143 -32.15 18.86 -6.81
N ALA A 144 -32.59 18.07 -5.83
CA ALA A 144 -33.90 18.21 -5.20
C ALA A 144 -34.06 19.57 -4.48
N ARG A 145 -33.02 20.07 -3.82
CA ARG A 145 -33.02 21.40 -3.19
C ARG A 145 -33.15 22.52 -4.21
N LEU A 146 -32.43 22.44 -5.33
CA LEU A 146 -32.51 23.42 -6.41
C LEU A 146 -33.93 23.48 -6.98
N GLU A 147 -34.56 22.33 -7.23
CA GLU A 147 -35.94 22.26 -7.71
C GLU A 147 -36.93 22.87 -6.71
N ARG A 148 -36.78 22.61 -5.41
CA ARG A 148 -37.61 23.22 -4.36
C ARG A 148 -37.52 24.75 -4.35
N HIS A 149 -36.38 25.31 -4.75
CA HIS A 149 -36.18 26.76 -4.89
C HIS A 149 -36.50 27.30 -6.29
N GLY A 150 -37.07 26.49 -7.18
CA GLY A 150 -37.42 26.91 -8.54
C GLY A 150 -36.21 27.17 -9.45
N ILE A 151 -35.03 26.67 -9.08
CA ILE A 151 -33.81 26.81 -9.86
C ILE A 151 -33.74 25.69 -10.90
N ASP A 152 -33.53 26.05 -12.17
CA ASP A 152 -33.37 25.09 -13.26
C ASP A 152 -32.11 24.22 -13.04
N THR A 153 -32.33 22.93 -12.80
CA THR A 153 -31.26 21.96 -12.58
C THR A 153 -30.43 21.68 -13.82
N LEU A 154 -30.97 21.94 -15.03
CA LEU A 154 -30.23 21.80 -16.28
C LEU A 154 -29.18 22.89 -16.41
N LEU A 155 -29.53 24.13 -16.09
CA LEU A 155 -28.59 25.25 -16.07
C LEU A 155 -27.46 25.02 -15.07
N VAL A 156 -27.78 24.50 -13.87
CA VAL A 156 -26.76 24.20 -12.86
C VAL A 156 -25.86 23.04 -13.28
N LYS A 157 -26.41 21.97 -13.89
CA LYS A 157 -25.59 20.87 -14.42
C LYS A 157 -24.66 21.32 -15.55
N GLN A 158 -25.14 22.21 -16.42
CA GLN A 158 -24.31 22.80 -17.48
C GLN A 158 -23.22 23.72 -16.92
N ALA A 159 -23.51 24.43 -15.83
CA ALA A 159 -22.53 25.25 -15.12
C ALA A 159 -21.52 24.41 -14.30
N GLN A 160 -21.92 23.23 -13.82
CA GLN A 160 -21.05 22.27 -13.14
C GLN A 160 -20.22 21.46 -14.14
N ILE A 161 -19.24 22.10 -14.76
CA ILE A 161 -18.28 21.44 -15.64
C ILE A 161 -17.27 20.67 -14.78
N PRO A 162 -17.17 19.34 -14.88
CA PRO A 162 -16.17 18.57 -14.15
C PRO A 162 -14.77 18.95 -14.65
N ILE A 163 -13.93 19.47 -13.76
CA ILE A 163 -12.56 19.82 -14.09
C ILE A 163 -11.68 18.59 -13.88
N HIS A 164 -11.19 18.02 -14.98
CA HIS A 164 -10.16 16.98 -14.94
C HIS A 164 -8.79 17.63 -14.82
N LEU A 165 -8.21 17.59 -13.61
CA LEU A 165 -6.88 18.13 -13.37
C LEU A 165 -5.80 17.15 -13.88
N ALA A 166 -5.20 17.46 -15.03
CA ALA A 166 -4.01 16.76 -15.49
C ALA A 166 -2.80 17.21 -14.66
N THR A 167 -2.29 16.32 -13.80
CA THR A 167 -1.10 16.59 -13.00
C THR A 167 0.15 16.11 -13.72
N ASN A 168 1.09 17.03 -13.97
CA ASN A 168 2.38 16.74 -14.56
C ASN A 168 3.48 17.23 -13.62
N LYS A 169 4.35 16.33 -13.17
CA LYS A 169 5.51 16.71 -12.38
C LYS A 169 6.53 17.45 -13.25
N LEU A 170 7.06 18.57 -12.74
CA LEU A 170 8.12 19.34 -13.39
C LEU A 170 9.47 18.93 -12.79
N SER A 171 10.44 18.58 -13.63
CA SER A 171 11.83 18.31 -13.22
C SER A 171 12.79 18.99 -14.19
N GLY A 172 13.58 19.95 -13.70
CA GLY A 172 14.62 20.63 -14.49
C GLY A 172 14.11 21.20 -15.83
N ARG A 173 12.95 21.89 -15.81
CA ARG A 173 12.21 22.42 -16.97
C ARG A 173 11.52 21.41 -17.90
N LYS A 174 11.57 20.10 -17.62
CA LYS A 174 10.82 19.09 -18.37
C LYS A 174 9.61 18.59 -17.58
N LEU A 175 8.48 18.46 -18.25
CA LEU A 175 7.30 17.77 -17.71
C LEU A 175 7.54 16.27 -17.82
N THR A 176 7.50 15.56 -16.69
CA THR A 176 7.86 14.13 -16.68
C THR A 176 6.71 13.20 -17.06
N GLY A 177 5.51 13.69 -17.38
CA GLY A 177 4.35 12.86 -17.77
C GLY A 177 3.90 11.83 -16.71
N VAL A 178 4.57 11.79 -15.55
CA VAL A 178 4.26 10.92 -14.42
C VAL A 178 3.26 11.64 -13.54
N SER A 179 2.13 10.98 -13.25
CA SER A 179 1.14 11.48 -12.30
C SER A 179 1.67 11.43 -10.87
N GLY A 180 1.10 12.27 -9.98
CA GLY A 180 1.45 12.26 -8.56
C GLY A 180 1.26 10.88 -7.92
N GLY A 181 0.13 10.21 -8.22
CA GLY A 181 -0.18 8.87 -7.70
C GLY A 181 0.78 7.77 -8.18
N GLN A 182 1.28 7.86 -9.43
CA GLN A 182 2.28 6.92 -9.92
C GLN A 182 3.64 7.11 -9.23
N SER A 183 4.05 8.37 -9.03
CA SER A 183 5.28 8.69 -8.29
C SER A 183 5.21 8.21 -6.83
N PHE A 184 4.04 8.36 -6.20
CA PHE A 184 3.73 7.85 -4.87
C PHE A 184 3.93 6.33 -4.80
N GLY A 185 3.32 5.58 -5.73
CA GLY A 185 3.40 4.12 -5.74
C GLY A 185 4.83 3.59 -5.87
N VAL A 186 5.65 4.23 -6.71
CA VAL A 186 7.08 3.89 -6.84
C VAL A 186 7.84 4.17 -5.55
N GLY A 187 7.69 5.38 -5.00
CA GLY A 187 8.37 5.76 -3.75
C GLY A 187 8.00 4.84 -2.59
N PHE A 188 6.72 4.51 -2.44
CA PHE A 188 6.22 3.61 -1.40
C PHE A 188 6.74 2.19 -1.58
N GLY A 189 6.69 1.65 -2.80
CA GLY A 189 7.25 0.33 -3.09
C GLY A 189 8.75 0.26 -2.79
N MET A 190 9.51 1.29 -3.17
CA MET A 190 10.93 1.39 -2.84
C MET A 190 11.15 1.45 -1.32
N ALA A 191 10.41 2.28 -0.58
CA ALA A 191 10.52 2.37 0.88
C ALA A 191 10.25 1.02 1.57
N ILE A 192 9.19 0.30 1.17
CA ILE A 192 8.89 -1.05 1.67
C ILE A 192 10.03 -2.01 1.38
N ILE A 193 10.54 -2.02 0.16
CA ILE A 193 11.66 -2.88 -0.24
C ILE A 193 12.89 -2.61 0.65
N LEU A 194 13.20 -1.33 0.86
CA LEU A 194 14.32 -0.89 1.69
C LEU A 194 14.16 -1.36 3.13
N PHE A 195 12.97 -1.14 3.71
CA PHE A 195 12.62 -1.57 5.06
C PHE A 195 12.74 -3.09 5.22
N VAL A 196 12.10 -3.87 4.34
CA VAL A 196 12.13 -5.34 4.37
C VAL A 196 13.56 -5.85 4.18
N ALA A 197 14.32 -5.30 3.24
CA ALA A 197 15.69 -5.73 2.98
C ALA A 197 16.59 -5.49 4.20
N ILE A 198 16.59 -4.27 4.76
CA ILE A 198 17.41 -3.96 5.94
C ILE A 198 17.00 -4.85 7.13
N LEU A 199 15.70 -5.05 7.35
CA LEU A 199 15.21 -5.88 8.44
C LEU A 199 15.71 -7.33 8.26
N MET A 200 15.47 -7.94 7.11
CA MET A 200 15.89 -9.32 6.83
C MET A 200 17.41 -9.50 6.99
N TYR A 201 18.22 -8.62 6.40
CA TYR A 201 19.68 -8.74 6.50
C TYR A 201 20.21 -8.37 7.88
N GLY A 202 19.55 -7.48 8.62
CA GLY A 202 19.86 -7.18 10.01
C GLY A 202 19.72 -8.43 10.90
N VAL A 203 18.56 -9.08 10.84
CA VAL A 203 18.32 -10.35 11.57
C VAL A 203 19.33 -11.42 11.18
N ASN A 204 19.64 -11.55 9.88
CA ASN A 204 20.64 -12.51 9.41
C ASN A 204 22.05 -12.25 9.94
N VAL A 205 22.44 -10.97 10.08
CA VAL A 205 23.72 -10.61 10.70
C VAL A 205 23.71 -11.00 12.17
N MET A 206 22.65 -10.66 12.91
CA MET A 206 22.49 -11.03 14.32
C MET A 206 22.60 -12.55 14.52
N SER A 207 21.80 -13.34 13.80
CA SER A 207 21.83 -14.81 13.90
C SER A 207 23.21 -15.38 13.59
N SER A 208 23.89 -14.84 12.57
CA SER A 208 25.24 -15.28 12.21
C SER A 208 26.29 -15.00 13.30
N VAL A 209 26.13 -13.92 14.07
CA VAL A 209 27.01 -13.61 15.21
C VAL A 209 26.76 -14.59 16.36
N VAL A 210 25.50 -14.89 16.65
CA VAL A 210 25.09 -15.83 17.71
C VAL A 210 25.51 -17.26 17.39
N GLU A 211 25.33 -17.70 16.15
CA GLU A 211 25.73 -19.03 15.68
C GLU A 211 27.25 -19.22 15.78
N GLU A 212 28.03 -18.20 15.43
CA GLU A 212 29.48 -18.29 15.55
C GLU A 212 29.90 -18.37 17.02
N LYS A 213 29.32 -17.56 17.91
CA LYS A 213 29.59 -17.61 19.35
C LYS A 213 29.21 -18.95 19.99
N SER A 214 28.14 -19.59 19.52
CA SER A 214 27.65 -20.86 20.07
C SER A 214 28.34 -22.11 19.47
N THR A 215 29.09 -21.96 18.38
CA THR A 215 29.78 -23.06 17.70
C THR A 215 31.28 -23.10 18.04
N ARG A 216 31.87 -24.31 18.04
CA ARG A 216 33.34 -24.51 18.19
C ARG A 216 34.19 -23.80 17.12
N VAL A 217 33.55 -23.21 16.12
CA VAL A 217 34.16 -22.42 15.07
C VAL A 217 34.90 -21.21 15.65
N VAL A 218 34.43 -20.61 16.75
CA VAL A 218 35.11 -19.49 17.42
C VAL A 218 36.47 -19.87 18.02
N GLU A 219 36.60 -21.05 18.64
CA GLU A 219 37.87 -21.51 19.24
C GLU A 219 38.98 -21.63 18.18
N VAL A 220 38.61 -22.15 17.01
CA VAL A 220 39.53 -22.31 15.88
C VAL A 220 39.81 -20.96 15.20
N LEU A 221 38.80 -20.11 15.00
CA LEU A 221 38.95 -18.83 14.27
C LEU A 221 39.65 -17.74 15.08
N VAL A 222 39.37 -17.62 16.38
CA VAL A 222 39.97 -16.59 17.25
C VAL A 222 41.47 -16.83 17.46
N SER A 223 41.93 -18.08 17.35
CA SER A 223 43.38 -18.41 17.34
C SER A 223 44.12 -17.83 16.13
N SER A 224 43.41 -17.54 15.03
CA SER A 224 43.98 -17.22 13.71
C SER A 224 43.65 -15.80 13.21
N LEU A 225 42.59 -15.18 13.75
CA LEU A 225 41.99 -13.92 13.32
C LEU A 225 41.46 -13.10 14.50
N ARG A 226 41.54 -11.76 14.39
CA ARG A 226 40.97 -10.84 15.38
C ARG A 226 39.44 -10.83 15.28
N PRO A 227 38.68 -10.82 16.39
CA PRO A 227 37.20 -10.79 16.38
C PRO A 227 36.60 -9.68 15.51
N PHE A 228 37.18 -8.47 15.55
CA PHE A 228 36.73 -7.35 14.73
C PHE A 228 36.81 -7.63 13.21
N GLN A 229 37.84 -8.36 12.76
CA GLN A 229 38.02 -8.70 11.35
C GLN A 229 36.98 -9.72 10.86
N LEU A 230 36.54 -10.62 11.74
CA LEU A 230 35.45 -11.56 11.47
C LEU A 230 34.12 -10.81 11.33
N MET A 231 33.81 -9.94 12.29
CA MET A 231 32.58 -9.13 12.28
C MET A 231 32.45 -8.25 11.03
N VAL A 232 33.51 -7.52 10.68
CA VAL A 232 33.52 -6.70 9.46
C VAL A 232 33.33 -7.58 8.22
N GLY A 233 33.99 -8.74 8.17
CA GLY A 233 33.85 -9.68 7.07
C GLY A 233 32.42 -10.19 6.90
N LYS A 234 31.73 -10.48 8.01
CA LYS A 234 30.34 -10.93 8.04
C LYS A 234 29.35 -9.86 7.62
N VAL A 235 29.45 -8.67 8.20
CA VAL A 235 28.55 -7.55 7.86
C VAL A 235 28.74 -7.16 6.40
N VAL A 236 29.98 -7.00 5.93
CA VAL A 236 30.21 -6.64 4.52
C VAL A 236 29.81 -7.77 3.57
N GLY A 237 30.07 -9.03 3.93
CA GLY A 237 29.66 -10.20 3.16
C GLY A 237 28.15 -10.30 3.01
N ALA A 238 27.39 -10.20 4.11
CA ALA A 238 25.94 -10.21 4.09
C ALA A 238 25.36 -9.00 3.34
N GLY A 239 25.95 -7.81 3.49
CA GLY A 239 25.56 -6.62 2.74
C GLY A 239 25.76 -6.78 1.23
N ALA A 240 26.87 -7.40 0.80
CA ALA A 240 27.12 -7.69 -0.60
C ALA A 240 26.08 -8.65 -1.21
N VAL A 241 25.60 -9.63 -0.44
CA VAL A 241 24.48 -10.50 -0.85
C VAL A 241 23.21 -9.68 -1.04
N GLY A 242 22.91 -8.77 -0.10
CA GLY A 242 21.80 -7.82 -0.21
C GLY A 242 21.86 -6.92 -1.43
N LEU A 243 23.05 -6.42 -1.78
CA LEU A 243 23.25 -5.63 -2.99
C LEU A 243 22.94 -6.42 -4.25
N VAL A 244 23.32 -7.70 -4.33
CA VAL A 244 22.98 -8.55 -5.48
C VAL A 244 21.47 -8.76 -5.58
N GLN A 245 20.82 -9.06 -4.46
CA GLN A 245 19.36 -9.24 -4.43
C GLN A 245 18.63 -7.95 -4.85
N LEU A 246 19.07 -6.79 -4.35
CA LEU A 246 18.54 -5.49 -4.77
C LEU A 246 18.81 -5.19 -6.23
N ALA A 247 20.00 -5.52 -6.76
CA ALA A 247 20.29 -5.33 -8.17
C ALA A 247 19.33 -6.13 -9.07
N VAL A 248 18.99 -7.37 -8.68
CA VAL A 248 17.97 -8.17 -9.37
C VAL A 248 16.59 -7.50 -9.27
N TRP A 249 16.20 -7.01 -8.10
CA TRP A 249 14.90 -6.37 -7.90
C TRP A 249 14.75 -5.07 -8.68
N LEU A 250 15.76 -4.18 -8.61
CA LEU A 250 15.78 -2.92 -9.35
C LEU A 250 15.91 -3.15 -10.85
N GLY A 251 16.71 -4.14 -11.28
CA GLY A 251 16.81 -4.56 -12.67
C GLY A 251 15.46 -5.02 -13.20
N SER A 252 14.77 -5.87 -12.45
CA SER A 252 13.42 -6.35 -12.80
C SER A 252 12.41 -5.20 -12.87
N ALA A 253 12.40 -4.30 -11.89
CA ALA A 253 11.53 -3.12 -11.88
C ALA A 253 11.79 -2.22 -13.10
N LYS A 254 13.07 -2.00 -13.46
CA LYS A 254 13.44 -1.22 -14.64
C LYS A 254 12.99 -1.90 -15.94
N LEU A 255 13.14 -3.22 -16.06
CA LEU A 255 12.65 -3.97 -17.22
C LEU A 255 11.13 -3.83 -17.39
N LEU A 256 10.37 -3.81 -16.28
CA LEU A 256 8.92 -3.62 -16.31
C LEU A 256 8.49 -2.24 -16.82
N THR A 257 9.31 -1.20 -16.67
CA THR A 257 8.99 0.15 -17.19
C THR A 257 8.83 0.21 -18.71
N GLY A 258 9.44 -0.73 -19.44
CA GLY A 258 9.27 -0.87 -20.90
C GLY A 258 8.03 -1.67 -21.30
N VAL A 259 7.37 -2.36 -20.36
CA VAL A 259 6.20 -3.20 -20.63
C VAL A 259 4.94 -2.35 -20.52
N ARG A 260 4.13 -2.33 -21.58
CA ARG A 260 2.79 -1.73 -21.55
C ARG A 260 1.75 -2.83 -21.42
N TRP A 261 1.01 -2.82 -20.32
CA TRP A 261 -0.06 -3.78 -20.08
C TRP A 261 -1.39 -3.21 -20.60
N ARG A 262 -2.04 -3.92 -21.53
CA ARG A 262 -3.38 -3.60 -22.03
C ARG A 262 -4.29 -4.81 -21.86
N PRO A 263 -5.22 -4.81 -20.89
CA PRO A 263 -6.26 -5.83 -20.82
C PRO A 263 -7.11 -5.78 -22.10
N ALA A 264 -7.48 -6.95 -22.65
CA ALA A 264 -8.28 -7.05 -23.88
C ALA A 264 -9.66 -6.37 -23.76
N ASP A 265 -10.20 -6.34 -22.53
CA ASP A 265 -11.57 -5.90 -22.24
C ASP A 265 -11.64 -4.48 -21.66
N ALA A 266 -10.52 -3.76 -21.60
CA ALA A 266 -10.45 -2.42 -21.04
C ALA A 266 -11.14 -1.40 -21.97
N ALA A 267 -12.44 -1.20 -21.75
CA ALA A 267 -13.21 -0.13 -22.37
C ALA A 267 -12.51 1.23 -22.09
N GLY A 268 -12.06 1.90 -23.16
CA GLY A 268 -11.35 3.18 -23.07
C GLY A 268 -9.85 3.14 -23.43
N GLY A 269 -9.28 1.96 -23.76
CA GLY A 269 -7.91 1.87 -24.29
C GLY A 269 -6.80 2.31 -23.33
N MET A 270 -7.12 2.53 -22.05
CA MET A 270 -6.19 3.03 -21.05
C MET A 270 -5.32 1.86 -20.56
N GLY A 271 -4.20 1.63 -21.26
CA GLY A 271 -3.20 0.66 -20.84
C GLY A 271 -2.49 1.11 -19.56
N PHE A 272 -2.20 0.17 -18.66
CA PHE A 272 -1.34 0.42 -17.52
C PHE A 272 0.11 0.53 -18.01
N GLN A 273 0.71 1.69 -17.80
CA GLN A 273 2.13 1.91 -18.04
C GLN A 273 2.85 2.03 -16.70
N PHE A 274 3.88 1.21 -16.52
CA PHE A 274 4.73 1.31 -15.35
C PHE A 274 5.47 2.65 -15.35
N PRO A 275 5.44 3.40 -14.24
CA PRO A 275 6.15 4.67 -14.14
C PRO A 275 7.66 4.50 -14.34
N SER A 276 8.26 5.39 -15.12
CA SER A 276 9.70 5.40 -15.33
C SER A 276 10.43 5.73 -14.03
N ILE A 277 11.40 4.91 -13.64
CA ILE A 277 12.26 5.16 -12.47
C ILE A 277 13.56 5.81 -12.96
N PRO A 278 13.84 7.08 -12.63
CA PRO A 278 15.09 7.72 -13.00
C PRO A 278 16.29 6.96 -12.44
N THR A 279 17.38 6.86 -13.22
CA THR A 279 18.62 6.20 -12.79
C THR A 279 19.22 6.87 -11.55
N ALA A 280 19.09 8.19 -11.42
CA ALA A 280 19.50 8.93 -10.22
C ALA A 280 18.75 8.44 -8.96
N THR A 281 17.45 8.17 -9.05
CA THR A 281 16.66 7.64 -7.94
C THR A 281 17.12 6.24 -7.53
N LEU A 282 17.51 5.39 -8.49
CA LEU A 282 18.10 4.08 -8.20
C LEU A 282 19.44 4.19 -7.47
N LEU A 283 20.29 5.16 -7.86
CA LEU A 283 21.57 5.40 -7.17
C LEU A 283 21.35 5.87 -5.73
N VAL A 284 20.45 6.84 -5.53
CA VAL A 284 20.07 7.33 -4.19
C VAL A 284 19.51 6.19 -3.33
N PHE A 285 18.70 5.32 -3.92
CA PHE A 285 18.17 4.15 -3.24
C PHE A 285 19.26 3.18 -2.79
N VAL A 286 20.25 2.89 -3.63
CA VAL A 286 21.40 2.04 -3.25
C VAL A 286 22.21 2.69 -2.13
N VAL A 287 22.40 4.01 -2.16
CA VAL A 287 23.08 4.75 -1.08
C VAL A 287 22.30 4.64 0.23
N TYR A 288 20.99 4.88 0.22
CA TYR A 288 20.15 4.71 1.41
C TYR A 288 20.14 3.28 1.94
N PHE A 289 20.11 2.29 1.04
CA PHE A 289 20.26 0.91 1.44
C PHE A 289 21.59 0.67 2.14
N LEU A 290 22.71 1.12 1.59
CA LEU A 290 24.02 0.94 2.22
C LEU A 290 24.09 1.60 3.60
N LEU A 291 23.65 2.86 3.70
CA LEU A 291 23.66 3.61 4.96
C LEU A 291 22.78 2.95 6.01
N GLY A 292 21.52 2.66 5.66
CA GLY A 292 20.58 2.00 6.56
C GLY A 292 21.04 0.58 6.92
N TYR A 293 21.53 -0.18 5.94
CA TYR A 293 22.06 -1.52 6.16
C TYR A 293 23.21 -1.51 7.16
N PHE A 294 24.25 -0.69 6.96
CA PHE A 294 25.39 -0.67 7.88
C PHE A 294 24.99 -0.18 9.28
N LEU A 295 24.11 0.81 9.37
CA LEU A 295 23.59 1.31 10.64
C LEU A 295 22.87 0.20 11.42
N TYR A 296 21.86 -0.41 10.82
CA TYR A 296 21.07 -1.44 11.49
C TYR A 296 21.85 -2.74 11.66
N ALA A 297 22.66 -3.15 10.69
CA ALA A 297 23.52 -4.33 10.83
C ALA A 297 24.50 -4.20 12.00
N ALA A 298 25.04 -3.01 12.27
CA ALA A 298 25.86 -2.78 13.45
C ALA A 298 25.07 -2.95 14.75
N ILE A 299 23.84 -2.43 14.83
CA ILE A 299 22.97 -2.60 16.00
C ILE A 299 22.57 -4.06 16.20
N TYR A 300 22.15 -4.75 15.13
CA TYR A 300 21.83 -6.18 15.14
C TYR A 300 23.03 -7.05 15.50
N ALA A 301 24.23 -6.68 15.02
CA ALA A 301 25.48 -7.34 15.40
C ALA A 301 25.79 -7.15 16.89
N ALA A 302 25.53 -5.97 17.46
CA ALA A 302 25.66 -5.70 18.89
C ALA A 302 24.68 -6.54 19.71
N VAL A 303 23.41 -6.62 19.29
CA VAL A 303 22.40 -7.51 19.90
C VAL A 303 22.89 -8.97 19.88
N GLY A 304 23.36 -9.46 18.73
CA GLY A 304 23.87 -10.83 18.59
C GLY A 304 25.12 -11.10 19.44
N ALA A 305 25.98 -10.09 19.64
CA ALA A 305 27.16 -10.22 20.49
C ALA A 305 26.81 -10.29 21.99
N MET A 306 25.78 -9.55 22.41
CA MET A 306 25.28 -9.52 23.78
C MET A 306 24.51 -10.79 24.16
N SER A 307 23.80 -11.39 23.20
CA SER A 307 23.03 -12.61 23.44
C SER A 307 23.89 -13.87 23.51
N SER A 308 23.41 -14.86 24.24
CA SER A 308 24.05 -16.18 24.37
C SER A 308 23.36 -17.25 23.53
N THR A 309 22.08 -17.05 23.18
CA THR A 309 21.29 -17.99 22.37
C THR A 309 20.49 -17.26 21.27
N GLU A 310 20.05 -18.00 20.24
CA GLU A 310 19.18 -17.42 19.20
C GLU A 310 17.85 -16.93 19.76
N ALA A 311 17.27 -17.64 20.73
CA ALA A 311 16.00 -17.28 21.33
C ALA A 311 16.08 -15.93 22.05
N GLU A 312 17.15 -15.73 22.83
CA GLU A 312 17.43 -14.47 23.52
C GLU A 312 17.66 -13.32 22.51
N ALA A 313 18.45 -13.56 21.45
CA ALA A 313 18.71 -12.55 20.42
C ALA A 313 17.41 -12.11 19.70
N ARG A 314 16.51 -13.06 19.44
CA ARG A 314 15.19 -12.77 18.84
C ARG A 314 14.28 -11.93 19.74
N GLN A 315 14.43 -12.02 21.06
CA GLN A 315 13.72 -11.14 21.99
C GLN A 315 14.41 -9.77 22.07
N ALA A 316 15.74 -9.76 22.13
CA ALA A 316 16.56 -8.55 22.25
C ALA A 316 16.54 -7.66 20.99
N GLN A 317 16.17 -8.19 19.82
CA GLN A 317 16.03 -7.38 18.59
C GLN A 317 14.72 -6.57 18.52
N VAL A 318 13.70 -6.86 19.34
CA VAL A 318 12.40 -6.17 19.26
C VAL A 318 12.54 -4.64 19.39
N PRO A 319 13.32 -4.09 20.35
CA PRO A 319 13.57 -2.65 20.42
C PRO A 319 14.22 -2.08 19.14
N VAL A 320 15.11 -2.83 18.49
CA VAL A 320 15.75 -2.42 17.22
C VAL A 320 14.71 -2.34 16.11
N GLN A 321 13.79 -3.31 16.07
CA GLN A 321 12.69 -3.32 15.11
C GLN A 321 11.73 -2.15 15.34
N LEU A 322 11.39 -1.83 16.60
CA LEU A 322 10.56 -0.68 16.94
C LEU A 322 11.21 0.64 16.51
N LEU A 323 12.51 0.80 16.75
CA LEU A 323 13.28 1.96 16.29
C LEU A 323 13.24 2.08 14.75
N MET A 324 13.30 0.96 14.05
CA MET A 324 13.20 0.90 12.59
C MET A 324 11.81 1.24 12.05
N MET A 325 10.76 1.11 12.85
CA MET A 325 9.41 1.51 12.45
C MET A 325 9.21 3.03 12.40
N ILE A 326 9.99 3.80 13.16
CA ILE A 326 9.87 5.27 13.17
C ILE A 326 10.04 5.86 11.76
N PRO A 327 11.15 5.63 11.03
CA PRO A 327 11.29 6.16 9.67
C PRO A 327 10.26 5.57 8.69
N TYR A 328 9.81 4.33 8.91
CA TYR A 328 8.78 3.71 8.09
C TYR A 328 7.41 4.40 8.25
N ILE A 329 7.01 4.74 9.47
CA ILE A 329 5.75 5.45 9.74
C ILE A 329 5.85 6.90 9.25
N SER A 330 6.99 7.56 9.47
CA SER A 330 7.24 8.92 8.99
C SER A 330 7.12 9.05 7.47
N PHE A 331 7.32 7.98 6.71
CA PHE A 331 7.16 7.95 5.26
C PHE A 331 5.80 8.49 4.81
N PHE A 332 4.69 8.15 5.48
CA PHE A 332 3.36 8.65 5.12
C PHE A 332 3.24 10.17 5.30
N ALA A 333 3.89 10.73 6.32
CA ALA A 333 3.94 12.18 6.53
C ALA A 333 4.81 12.87 5.47
N LEU A 334 6.00 12.33 5.19
CA LEU A 334 6.92 12.85 4.16
C LEU A 334 6.34 12.77 2.74
N LEU A 335 5.44 11.83 2.46
CA LEU A 335 4.77 11.75 1.17
C LEU A 335 3.78 12.89 0.94
N ASN A 336 3.05 13.29 1.98
CA ASN A 336 2.08 14.37 1.89
C ASN A 336 2.79 15.72 1.77
N ASP A 337 3.89 15.90 2.50
CA ASP A 337 4.74 17.09 2.37
C ASP A 337 6.24 16.71 2.42
N PRO A 338 6.85 16.50 1.23
CA PRO A 338 8.27 16.15 1.12
C PRO A 338 9.22 17.24 1.61
N ASN A 339 8.75 18.48 1.75
CA ASN A 339 9.55 19.61 2.21
C ASN A 339 9.27 19.95 3.68
N SER A 340 8.47 19.13 4.37
CA SER A 340 8.18 19.32 5.78
C SER A 340 9.45 19.26 6.63
N SER A 341 9.40 19.87 7.81
CA SER A 341 10.50 19.80 8.78
C SER A 341 10.89 18.37 9.14
N LEU A 342 9.96 17.41 9.09
CA LEU A 342 10.22 15.98 9.28
C LEU A 342 11.17 15.38 8.22
N ALA A 343 11.30 16.01 7.05
CA ALA A 343 12.22 15.55 6.00
C ALA A 343 13.67 16.06 6.20
N VAL A 344 13.86 17.08 7.03
CA VAL A 344 15.14 17.79 7.19
C VAL A 344 15.80 17.50 8.55
N TRP A 345 15.03 16.98 9.53
CA TRP A 345 15.48 16.76 10.91
C TRP A 345 15.79 15.30 11.25
#